data_AF-A0A9P8SBX7-F1
#
_entry.id   AF-A0A9P8SBX7-F1
#
_cell.length_a   1.000
_cell.length_b   1.000
_cell.length_c   1.000
_cell.angle_alpha   90.00
_cell.angle_beta   90.00
_cell.angle_gamma   90.00
#
_symmetry.space_group_name_H-M   'P 1'
#
loop_
_entity.id
_entity.type
_entity.pdbx_description
1 polymer ?
#
loop_
_entity_poly.entity_id
_entity_poly.type
_entity_poly.pdbx_seq_one_letter_code
_entity_poly.pdbx_strand_id
1 'polypeptide(L)'
;MAVEVTNYCTEHSKKVTEQMDELWDWTCQNFADADKMSSPLQGATMTFLAEFVRARRILEIGCYTGYSALAWYEGTRKTNAEIISLEADPKMIAASRNI
;
A
#
# COMPACT_ATOMS: atom_id res chain seq x y z
N MET A 1 16.96 18.33 6.22
CA MET A 1 16.89 18.10 4.77
C MET A 1 15.94 16.95 4.39
N ALA A 2 16.28 15.67 4.60
CA ALA A 2 15.41 14.56 4.15
C ALA A 2 14.01 14.55 4.81
N VAL A 3 13.96 14.73 6.15
CA VAL A 3 12.68 14.79 6.90
C VAL A 3 11.81 15.96 6.44
N GLU A 4 12.41 17.14 6.22
CA GLU A 4 11.68 18.33 5.76
C GLU A 4 11.06 18.12 4.38
N VAL A 5 11.79 17.48 3.45
CA VAL A 5 11.28 17.15 2.12
C VAL A 5 10.15 16.13 2.22
N THR A 6 10.30 15.08 3.04
CA THR A 6 9.23 14.09 3.25
C THR A 6 7.97 14.72 3.83
N ASN A 7 8.11 15.61 4.82
CA ASN A 7 6.98 16.31 5.42
C ASN A 7 6.27 17.19 4.39
N TYR A 8 7.03 18.00 3.65
CA TYR A 8 6.47 18.82 2.57
C TYR A 8 5.71 17.97 1.54
N CYS A 9 6.31 16.88 1.06
CA CYS A 9 5.66 15.99 0.12
C CYS A 9 4.39 15.36 0.70
N THR A 10 4.38 14.98 1.97
CA THR A 10 3.23 14.37 2.64
C THR A 10 2.09 15.37 2.82
N GLU A 11 2.40 16.61 3.20
CA GLU A 11 1.41 17.68 3.42
C GLU A 11 0.78 18.21 2.13
N HIS A 12 1.54 18.18 1.03
CA HIS A 12 1.13 18.78 -0.25
C HIS A 12 0.78 17.77 -1.35
N SER A 13 0.78 16.47 -1.06
CA SER A 13 0.34 15.42 -2.00
C SER A 13 -1.04 14.88 -1.66
N LYS A 14 -1.63 14.13 -2.59
CA LYS A 14 -2.89 13.41 -2.35
C LYS A 14 -2.69 12.41 -1.22
N LYS A 15 -3.60 12.43 -0.24
CA LYS A 15 -3.61 11.48 0.87
C LYS A 15 -4.08 10.09 0.40
N VAL A 16 -3.67 9.07 1.15
CA VAL A 16 -4.21 7.71 1.04
C VAL A 16 -5.64 7.65 1.62
N THR A 17 -6.31 6.52 1.47
CA THR A 17 -7.65 6.32 2.02
C THR A 17 -7.61 6.02 3.51
N GLU A 18 -8.74 6.20 4.20
CA GLU A 18 -8.89 5.88 5.63
C GLU A 18 -8.56 4.41 5.93
N GLN A 19 -8.98 3.49 5.05
CA GLN A 19 -8.65 2.06 5.18
C GLN A 19 -7.15 1.79 5.13
N MET A 20 -6.41 2.58 4.33
CA MET A 20 -4.96 2.46 4.27
C MET A 20 -4.34 3.01 5.56
N ASP A 21 -4.82 4.13 6.10
CA ASP A 21 -4.35 4.65 7.39
C ASP A 21 -4.62 3.65 8.54
N GLU A 22 -5.79 3.02 8.57
CA GLU A 22 -6.12 1.96 9.55
C GLU A 22 -5.17 0.77 9.45
N LEU A 23 -4.87 0.30 8.24
CA LEU A 23 -3.91 -0.79 8.02
C LEU A 23 -2.48 -0.39 8.40
N TRP A 24 -2.10 0.87 8.16
CA TRP A 24 -0.82 1.41 8.58
C TRP A 24 -0.67 1.31 10.10
N ASP A 25 -1.65 1.83 10.83
CA ASP A 25 -1.65 1.83 12.29
C ASP A 25 -1.68 0.40 12.86
N TRP A 26 -2.52 -0.47 12.29
CA TRP A 26 -2.58 -1.87 12.68
C TRP A 26 -1.23 -2.57 12.47
N THR A 27 -0.59 -2.36 11.31
CA THR A 27 0.72 -2.96 11.02
C THR A 27 1.78 -2.47 12.01
N CYS A 28 1.83 -1.16 12.29
CA CYS A 28 2.77 -0.57 13.24
C CYS A 28 2.59 -1.09 14.67
N GLN A 29 1.36 -1.39 15.08
CA GLN A 29 1.06 -1.87 16.43
C GLN A 29 1.33 -3.38 16.60
N ASN A 30 1.19 -4.17 15.54
CA ASN A 30 1.22 -5.64 15.63
C ASN A 30 2.53 -6.28 15.18
N PHE A 31 3.37 -5.55 14.44
CA PHE A 31 4.61 -6.08 13.87
C PHE A 31 5.80 -5.19 14.19
N ALA A 32 6.83 -5.75 14.84
CA ALA A 32 8.04 -5.02 15.21
C ALA A 32 8.88 -4.58 14.00
N ASP A 33 8.66 -5.22 12.84
CA ASP A 33 9.30 -4.99 11.56
C ASP A 33 8.39 -4.26 10.55
N ALA A 34 7.51 -3.39 11.07
CA ALA A 34 6.60 -2.57 10.28
C ALA A 34 7.31 -1.62 9.27
N ASP A 35 8.60 -1.38 9.42
CA ASP A 35 9.43 -0.62 8.48
C ASP A 35 9.51 -1.26 7.07
N LYS A 36 9.12 -2.54 6.94
CA LYS A 36 8.98 -3.22 5.63
C LYS A 36 7.77 -2.79 4.82
N MET A 37 6.79 -2.15 5.45
CA MET A 37 5.57 -1.68 4.79
C MET A 37 5.86 -0.47 3.90
N SER A 38 5.18 -0.39 2.75
CA SER A 38 5.24 0.82 1.90
C SER A 38 4.72 2.04 2.65
N SER A 39 5.38 3.19 2.51
CA SER A 39 4.96 4.44 3.15
C SER A 39 3.66 4.99 2.56
N PRO A 40 2.92 5.89 3.25
CA PRO A 40 1.72 6.51 2.69
C PRO A 40 1.97 7.28 1.40
N LEU A 41 3.13 7.95 1.29
CA LEU A 41 3.52 8.65 0.07
C LEU A 41 3.77 7.68 -1.10
N GLN A 42 4.38 6.52 -0.82
CA GLN A 42 4.51 5.45 -1.80
C GLN A 42 3.13 4.89 -2.18
N GLY A 43 2.25 4.66 -1.21
CA GLY A 43 0.86 4.24 -1.41
C GLY A 43 0.09 5.15 -2.38
N ALA A 44 0.10 6.46 -2.10
CA ALA A 44 -0.53 7.45 -2.96
C ALA A 44 0.06 7.47 -4.38
N THR A 45 1.37 7.28 -4.50
CA THR A 45 2.05 7.17 -5.81
C THR A 45 1.60 5.92 -6.58
N MET A 46 1.47 4.77 -5.90
CA MET A 46 1.00 3.52 -6.49
C MET A 46 -0.45 3.64 -6.99
N THR A 47 -1.33 4.21 -6.17
CA THR A 47 -2.73 4.50 -6.56
C THR A 47 -2.78 5.41 -7.78
N PHE A 48 -2.04 6.52 -7.78
CA PHE A 48 -1.95 7.43 -8.94
C PHE A 48 -1.47 6.70 -10.19
N LEU A 49 -0.40 5.91 -10.09
CA LEU A 49 0.17 5.21 -11.22
C LEU A 49 -0.82 4.21 -11.82
N ALA A 50 -1.49 3.42 -10.99
CA ALA A 50 -2.48 2.45 -11.42
C ALA A 50 -3.69 3.10 -12.11
N GLU A 51 -4.18 4.22 -11.58
CA GLU A 51 -5.23 5.02 -12.20
C GLU A 51 -4.77 5.57 -13.57
N PHE A 52 -3.57 6.15 -13.60
CA PHE A 52 -3.01 6.81 -14.78
C PHE A 52 -2.83 5.84 -15.95
N VAL A 53 -2.25 4.66 -15.69
CA VAL A 53 -2.04 3.64 -16.73
C VAL A 53 -3.29 2.78 -16.99
N ARG A 54 -4.37 2.99 -16.21
CA ARG A 54 -5.60 2.19 -16.27
C ARG A 54 -5.31 0.69 -16.18
N ALA A 55 -4.52 0.30 -15.18
CA ALA A 55 -4.07 -1.08 -15.02
C ALA A 55 -5.27 -2.05 -14.94
N ARG A 56 -5.16 -3.22 -15.57
CA ARG A 56 -6.15 -4.30 -15.53
C ARG A 56 -5.62 -5.58 -14.91
N ARG A 57 -4.30 -5.71 -14.81
CA ARG A 57 -3.59 -6.82 -14.19
C ARG A 57 -2.36 -6.27 -13.48
N ILE A 58 -2.19 -6.63 -12.23
CA ILE A 58 -1.05 -6.24 -11.40
C ILE A 58 -0.48 -7.51 -10.79
N LEU A 59 0.84 -7.71 -10.93
CA LEU A 59 1.60 -8.70 -10.19
C LEU A 59 2.45 -7.96 -9.17
N GLU A 60 2.21 -8.25 -7.89
CA GLU A 60 2.99 -7.75 -6.76
C GLU A 60 3.86 -8.88 -6.20
N ILE A 61 5.12 -8.56 -5.89
CA ILE A 61 6.08 -9.50 -5.30
C ILE A 61 6.51 -8.91 -3.96
N GLY A 62 6.09 -9.55 -2.88
CA GLY A 62 6.17 -9.06 -1.51
C GLY A 62 4.87 -8.39 -1.08
N CYS A 63 4.04 -9.11 -0.32
CA CYS A 63 2.76 -8.59 0.20
C CYS A 63 2.94 -7.94 1.57
N TYR A 64 3.78 -8.55 2.41
CA TYR A 64 3.84 -8.26 3.84
C TYR A 64 2.43 -8.27 4.45
N THR A 65 2.00 -7.18 5.10
CA THR A 65 0.62 -7.04 5.61
C THR A 65 -0.40 -6.63 4.55
N GLY A 66 -0.01 -6.36 3.30
CA GLY A 66 -0.95 -6.08 2.20
C GLY A 66 -1.22 -4.59 1.92
N TYR A 67 -0.44 -3.68 2.49
CA TYR A 67 -0.63 -2.23 2.29
C TYR A 67 -0.53 -1.79 0.81
N SER A 68 0.49 -2.27 0.10
CA SER A 68 0.67 -1.96 -1.33
C SER A 68 -0.41 -2.62 -2.20
N ALA A 69 -0.84 -3.85 -1.87
CA ALA A 69 -1.98 -4.50 -2.52
C ALA A 69 -3.26 -3.66 -2.42
N LEU A 70 -3.52 -3.08 -1.25
CA LEU A 70 -4.64 -2.16 -1.03
C LEU A 70 -4.49 -0.86 -1.85
N ALA A 71 -3.28 -0.29 -1.93
CA ALA A 71 -3.00 0.87 -2.76
C ALA A 71 -3.27 0.61 -4.26
N TRP A 72 -2.89 -0.57 -4.76
CA TRP A 72 -3.17 -1.01 -6.12
C TRP A 72 -4.67 -1.18 -6.35
N TYR A 73 -5.38 -1.77 -5.39
CA TYR A 73 -6.83 -1.93 -5.45
C TYR A 73 -7.53 -0.58 -5.57
N GLU A 74 -7.21 0.39 -4.71
CA GLU A 74 -7.83 1.72 -4.76
C GLU A 74 -7.61 2.40 -6.12
N GLY A 75 -6.42 2.27 -6.70
CA GLY A 75 -6.11 2.87 -7.99
C GLY A 75 -6.77 2.16 -9.18
N THR A 76 -7.29 0.94 -9.00
CA THR A 76 -7.85 0.11 -10.07
C THR A 76 -9.35 -0.16 -9.94
N ARG A 77 -10.05 0.49 -8.99
CA ARG A 77 -11.51 0.31 -8.80
C ARG A 77 -12.33 0.52 -10.08
N LYS A 78 -11.92 1.45 -10.94
CA LYS A 78 -12.61 1.74 -12.23
C LYS A 78 -12.41 0.65 -13.28
N THR A 79 -11.27 -0.03 -13.26
CA THR A 79 -10.91 -1.06 -14.24
C THR A 79 -11.21 -2.46 -13.74
N ASN A 80 -11.53 -2.61 -12.45
CA ASN A 80 -11.74 -3.89 -11.78
C ASN A 80 -10.56 -4.85 -12.05
N ALA A 81 -9.35 -4.34 -11.83
CA ALA A 81 -8.13 -5.08 -12.15
C ALA A 81 -8.01 -6.35 -11.31
N GLU A 82 -7.41 -7.37 -11.92
CA GLU A 82 -6.90 -8.52 -11.18
C GLU A 82 -5.56 -8.15 -10.52
N ILE A 83 -5.45 -8.38 -9.23
CA ILE A 83 -4.22 -8.14 -8.46
C ILE A 83 -3.78 -9.48 -7.87
N ILE A 84 -2.61 -9.94 -8.30
CA ILE A 84 -1.97 -11.14 -7.79
C ILE A 84 -0.80 -10.70 -6.93
N SER A 85 -0.86 -10.97 -5.62
CA SER A 85 0.22 -10.69 -4.69
C SER A 85 0.90 -11.99 -4.26
N LEU A 86 2.23 -11.99 -4.27
CA LEU A 86 3.06 -13.11 -3.86
C LEU A 86 3.74 -12.80 -2.53
N GLU A 87 3.59 -13.70 -1.57
CA GLU A 87 4.25 -13.62 -0.27
C GLU A 87 4.78 -14.99 0.12
N ALA A 88 6.01 -15.01 0.64
CA ALA A 88 6.70 -16.24 0.99
C ALA A 88 6.49 -16.60 2.47
N ASP A 89 6.34 -15.60 3.35
CA ASP A 89 6.15 -15.84 4.78
C ASP A 89 4.68 -16.20 5.08
N PRO A 90 4.38 -17.44 5.54
CA PRO A 90 3.01 -17.83 5.89
C PRO A 90 2.36 -16.96 6.97
N LYS A 91 3.15 -16.39 7.89
CA LYS A 91 2.66 -15.47 8.92
C LYS A 91 2.10 -14.20 8.26
N MET A 92 2.82 -13.67 7.28
CA MET A 92 2.42 -12.46 6.58
C MET A 92 1.26 -12.71 5.61
N ILE A 93 1.22 -13.88 4.97
CA ILE A 93 0.04 -14.33 4.19
C ILE A 93 -1.22 -14.38 5.08
N ALA A 94 -1.10 -14.83 6.33
CA ALA A 94 -2.23 -14.83 7.26
C ALA A 94 -2.59 -13.40 7.70
N ALA A 95 -1.59 -12.56 7.96
CA ALA A 95 -1.78 -11.16 8.33
C ALA A 95 -2.53 -10.36 7.26
N SER A 96 -2.16 -10.51 5.99
CA SER A 96 -2.76 -9.76 4.88
C SER A 96 -4.21 -10.13 4.56
N ARG A 97 -4.74 -11.19 5.17
CA ARG A 97 -6.13 -11.64 5.00
C ARG A 97 -7.07 -11.17 6.12
N ASN A 98 -6.54 -10.54 7.16
CA ASN A 98 -7.30 -10.10 8.33
C ASN A 98 -7.76 -8.63 8.23
N ILE A 99 -7.77 -8.08 7.02
CA ILE A 99 -8.01 -6.67 6.70
C ILE A 99 -9.23 -6.59 5.79
#